data_AF-A0A3D1CTH7-F1
#
_entry.id   AF-A0A3D1CTH7-F1
#
_cell.length_a   1.000
_cell.length_b   1.000
_cell.length_c   1.000
_cell.angle_alpha   90.00
_cell.angle_beta   90.00
_cell.angle_gamma   90.00
#
_symmetry.space_group_name_H-M   'P 1'
#
loop_
_entity.id
_entity.type
_entity.pdbx_description
1 polymer ?
#
loop_
_entity_poly.entity_id
_entity_poly.type
_entity_poly.pdbx_seq_one_letter_code
_entity_poly.pdbx_strand_id
1 'polypeptide(L)'
;MMTNDPNSTLSAPKKLEVLPEVVPPTALPGGEELADQLLTDGTETTEVLTADSTEAEVAASNQVAETLTSLQNLIERQANELNRLSEELKQKRESLKSFFENDTQLGEAEAKAEVVSQEVKTRRSQLQTEPQVTSLRVQIGELNDQKKEIEETLSNHLINYHQITNSTSFDTSDGDQWDFNIRAKIKARKNKAD
;
A
#
# COMPACT_ATOMS: atom_id res chain seq x y z
N MET A 1 43.71 29.24 37.64
CA MET A 1 42.49 28.93 38.41
C MET A 1 42.04 27.54 37.99
N MET A 2 42.32 26.57 38.85
CA MET A 2 41.80 25.20 38.81
C MET A 2 40.47 25.16 39.56
N THR A 3 39.60 24.22 39.17
CA THR A 3 38.48 23.56 39.89
C THR A 3 37.27 23.50 38.96
N ASN A 4 36.55 22.41 38.81
CA ASN A 4 36.70 21.03 39.26
C ASN A 4 35.58 20.32 38.49
N ASP A 5 35.90 19.25 37.77
CA ASP A 5 34.93 18.17 37.59
C ASP A 5 34.77 17.48 38.95
N PRO A 6 33.53 17.15 39.33
CA PRO A 6 33.35 15.96 40.12
C PRO A 6 32.22 15.09 39.59
N ASN A 7 32.59 13.82 39.43
CA ASN A 7 31.75 12.65 39.69
C ASN A 7 30.97 12.03 38.51
N SER A 8 31.73 11.21 37.78
CA SER A 8 31.31 9.84 37.42
C SER A 8 30.70 9.13 38.64
N THR A 9 29.50 8.56 38.50
CA THR A 9 29.19 7.14 38.80
C THR A 9 27.68 6.92 39.01
N LEU A 10 27.19 5.83 38.38
CA LEU A 10 26.05 5.00 38.77
C LEU A 10 24.69 5.68 39.06
N SER A 11 23.67 5.38 38.25
CA SER A 11 22.61 4.42 38.62
C SER A 11 21.43 4.50 37.63
N ALA A 12 21.32 3.50 36.75
CA ALA A 12 20.02 2.88 36.53
C ALA A 12 19.66 2.09 37.83
N PRO A 13 18.41 1.65 38.10
CA PRO A 13 17.23 1.63 37.24
C PRO A 13 15.96 2.21 37.91
N LYS A 14 15.02 2.77 37.14
CA LYS A 14 13.64 2.95 37.64
C LYS A 14 12.66 2.23 36.72
N LYS A 15 12.41 0.99 37.13
CA LYS A 15 11.36 0.07 36.69
C LYS A 15 10.01 0.79 36.86
N LEU A 16 9.45 1.26 35.74
CA LEU A 16 8.07 1.75 35.69
C LEU A 16 7.12 0.55 35.81
N GLU A 17 6.11 0.74 36.64
CA GLU A 17 5.13 -0.25 37.08
C GLU A 17 4.43 -0.94 35.92
N VAL A 18 4.42 -2.26 36.02
CA VAL A 18 3.66 -3.18 35.17
C VAL A 18 2.18 -2.98 35.50
N LEU A 19 1.45 -2.35 34.58
CA LEU A 19 -0.01 -2.37 34.54
C LEU A 19 -0.49 -3.83 34.46
N PRO A 20 -1.61 -4.19 35.13
CA PRO A 20 -2.05 -5.56 35.25
C PRO A 20 -2.31 -6.20 33.88
N GLU A 21 -1.73 -7.39 33.71
CA GLU A 21 -1.91 -8.30 32.60
C GLU A 21 -3.41 -8.61 32.42
N VAL A 22 -4.01 -8.07 31.36
CA VAL A 22 -5.37 -8.43 30.94
C VAL A 22 -5.28 -9.80 30.27
N VAL A 23 -5.44 -10.84 31.09
CA VAL A 23 -5.73 -12.22 30.66
C VAL A 23 -7.09 -12.20 29.93
N PRO A 24 -7.22 -12.90 28.79
CA PRO A 24 -8.09 -12.51 27.68
C PRO A 24 -9.58 -12.72 27.98
N PRO A 25 -10.50 -12.01 27.29
CA PRO A 25 -11.86 -12.50 27.19
C PRO A 25 -11.77 -13.83 26.42
N THR A 26 -11.95 -14.91 27.17
CA THR A 26 -12.36 -16.24 26.69
C THR A 26 -13.12 -16.10 25.40
N ALA A 27 -12.58 -16.70 24.34
CA ALA A 27 -13.31 -16.90 23.10
C ALA A 27 -14.68 -17.48 23.48
N LEU A 28 -15.73 -16.68 23.29
CA LEU A 28 -17.08 -17.21 23.24
C LEU A 28 -17.04 -18.32 22.17
N PRO A 29 -17.59 -19.51 22.45
CA PRO A 29 -17.67 -20.56 21.44
C PRO A 29 -18.27 -19.94 20.19
N GLY A 30 -17.46 -19.88 19.12
CA GLY A 30 -17.87 -19.29 17.87
C GLY A 30 -19.09 -20.04 17.36
N GLY A 31 -20.02 -19.35 16.70
CA GLY A 31 -21.20 -19.99 16.13
C GLY A 31 -20.91 -21.17 15.20
N GLU A 32 -19.67 -21.30 14.71
CA GLU A 32 -19.15 -22.47 13.99
C GLU A 32 -19.10 -23.75 14.84
N GLU A 33 -18.74 -23.67 16.13
CA GLU A 33 -18.59 -24.86 16.98
C GLU A 33 -19.94 -25.52 17.30
N LEU A 34 -21.01 -24.70 17.38
CA LEU A 34 -22.39 -25.19 17.51
C LEU A 34 -22.92 -25.80 16.20
N ALA A 35 -22.45 -25.31 15.05
CA ALA A 35 -22.83 -25.87 13.75
C ALA A 35 -22.18 -27.24 13.52
N ASP A 36 -20.90 -27.41 13.90
CA ASP A 36 -20.17 -28.67 13.78
C ASP A 36 -20.68 -29.76 14.72
N GLN A 37 -21.19 -29.37 15.91
CA GLN A 37 -21.75 -30.33 16.87
C GLN A 37 -23.14 -30.86 16.44
N LEU A 38 -23.90 -30.12 15.61
CA LEU A 38 -25.16 -30.60 15.04
C LEU A 38 -24.96 -31.55 13.84
N LEU A 39 -23.87 -31.38 13.09
CA LEU A 39 -23.56 -32.22 11.93
C LEU A 39 -23.12 -33.64 12.33
N THR A 40 -22.57 -33.80 13.54
CA THR A 40 -22.05 -35.06 14.05
C THR A 40 -23.12 -35.94 14.70
N ASP A 41 -24.20 -35.36 15.22
CA ASP A 41 -25.31 -36.09 15.86
C ASP A 41 -26.30 -36.70 14.84
N GLY A 42 -26.20 -36.33 13.55
CA GLY A 42 -27.12 -36.76 12.49
C GLY A 42 -26.73 -38.03 11.73
N THR A 43 -25.56 -38.63 11.97
CA THR A 43 -25.01 -39.70 11.10
C THR A 43 -25.05 -41.13 11.67
N GLU A 44 -25.47 -41.36 12.91
CA GLU A 44 -25.50 -42.70 13.51
C GLU A 44 -26.91 -43.22 13.83
N THR A 45 -27.75 -43.50 12.83
CA THR A 45 -28.82 -44.51 13.00
C THR A 45 -29.23 -45.12 11.66
N THR A 46 -28.83 -46.36 11.39
CA THR A 46 -29.50 -47.25 10.43
C THR A 46 -29.87 -48.54 11.15
N GLU A 47 -31.09 -48.65 11.66
CA GLU A 47 -31.83 -49.90 11.79
C GLU A 47 -33.31 -49.66 11.48
N VAL A 48 -33.88 -50.58 10.70
CA VAL A 48 -35.19 -50.53 10.04
C VAL A 48 -36.30 -50.91 11.02
N LEU A 49 -37.40 -50.13 11.10
CA LEU A 49 -38.78 -50.60 11.35
C LEU A 49 -39.80 -49.48 11.05
N THR A 50 -40.89 -49.87 10.41
CA THR A 50 -41.91 -49.05 9.72
C THR A 50 -42.98 -48.46 10.65
N ALA A 51 -43.40 -47.21 10.36
CA ALA A 51 -44.65 -46.52 10.75
C ALA A 51 -44.64 -45.41 11.83
N ASP A 52 -43.48 -44.91 12.27
CA ASP A 52 -43.37 -43.78 13.26
C ASP A 52 -42.61 -42.55 12.71
N SER A 53 -42.32 -42.54 11.41
CA SER A 53 -41.44 -41.57 10.76
C SER A 53 -42.00 -40.14 10.68
N THR A 54 -43.31 -39.94 10.82
CA THR A 54 -43.92 -38.60 10.64
C THR A 54 -43.82 -37.71 11.87
N GLU A 55 -43.87 -38.25 13.10
CA GLU A 55 -43.79 -37.42 14.31
C GLU A 55 -42.35 -37.01 14.63
N ALA A 56 -41.38 -37.91 14.41
CA ALA A 56 -39.97 -37.60 14.52
C ALA A 56 -39.50 -36.56 13.48
N GLU A 57 -39.98 -36.66 12.23
CA GLU A 57 -39.69 -35.66 11.20
C GLU A 57 -40.34 -34.29 11.49
N VAL A 58 -41.56 -34.27 12.05
CA VAL A 58 -42.24 -33.03 12.45
C VAL A 58 -41.53 -32.37 13.63
N ALA A 59 -41.06 -33.14 14.61
CA ALA A 59 -40.29 -32.62 15.74
C ALA A 59 -38.94 -32.03 15.29
N ALA A 60 -38.21 -32.73 14.41
CA ALA A 60 -36.98 -32.23 13.81
C ALA A 60 -37.21 -30.96 12.97
N SER A 61 -38.29 -30.92 12.19
CA SER A 61 -38.68 -29.75 11.41
C SER A 61 -39.01 -28.53 12.30
N ASN A 62 -39.71 -28.75 13.42
CA ASN A 62 -40.01 -27.68 14.39
C ASN A 62 -38.75 -27.14 15.05
N GLN A 63 -37.80 -28.01 15.44
CA GLN A 63 -36.52 -27.59 16.01
C GLN A 63 -35.67 -26.79 15.01
N VAL A 64 -35.67 -27.19 13.73
CA VAL A 64 -35.04 -26.43 12.64
C VAL A 64 -35.74 -25.07 12.44
N ALA A 65 -37.05 -25.00 12.51
CA ALA A 65 -37.79 -23.74 12.38
C ALA A 65 -37.52 -22.77 13.56
N GLU A 66 -37.41 -23.28 14.78
CA GLU A 66 -37.08 -22.48 15.98
C GLU A 66 -35.65 -21.95 15.92
N THR A 67 -34.68 -22.78 15.51
CA THR A 67 -33.28 -22.34 15.34
C THR A 67 -33.13 -21.30 14.24
N LEU A 68 -33.84 -21.46 13.11
CA LEU A 68 -33.84 -20.51 12.01
C LEU A 68 -34.44 -19.16 12.44
N THR A 69 -35.53 -19.19 13.22
CA THR A 69 -36.15 -17.99 13.79
C THR A 69 -35.21 -17.27 14.78
N SER A 70 -34.52 -18.02 15.64
CA SER A 70 -33.51 -17.48 16.57
C SER A 70 -32.36 -16.79 15.82
N LEU A 71 -31.84 -17.46 14.78
CA LEU A 71 -30.76 -16.95 13.96
C LEU A 71 -31.19 -15.71 13.18
N GLN A 72 -32.41 -15.68 12.66
CA GLN A 72 -32.97 -14.50 12.00
C GLN A 72 -33.04 -13.31 12.96
N ASN A 73 -33.55 -13.50 14.18
CA ASN A 73 -33.61 -12.43 15.19
C ASN A 73 -32.21 -11.90 15.57
N LEU A 74 -31.21 -12.80 15.64
CA LEU A 74 -29.82 -12.42 15.89
C LEU A 74 -29.25 -11.59 14.74
N ILE A 75 -29.46 -12.02 13.49
CA ILE A 75 -29.03 -11.30 12.29
C ILE A 75 -29.69 -9.92 12.24
N GLU A 76 -31.00 -9.84 12.48
CA GLU A 76 -31.73 -8.56 12.48
C GLU A 76 -31.19 -7.62 13.56
N ARG A 77 -30.92 -8.12 14.77
CA ARG A 77 -30.30 -7.32 15.84
C ARG A 77 -28.91 -6.81 15.43
N GLN A 78 -28.07 -7.68 14.89
CA GLN A 78 -26.71 -7.32 14.45
C GLN A 78 -26.72 -6.34 13.27
N ALA A 79 -27.63 -6.51 12.31
CA ALA A 79 -27.80 -5.59 11.18
C ALA A 79 -28.23 -4.19 11.66
N ASN A 80 -29.15 -4.12 12.62
CA ASN A 80 -29.57 -2.86 13.22
C ASN A 80 -28.44 -2.19 14.02
N GLU A 81 -27.65 -2.97 14.76
CA GLU A 81 -26.49 -2.48 15.49
C GLU A 81 -25.40 -1.94 14.54
N LEU A 82 -25.15 -2.65 13.44
CA LEU A 82 -24.23 -2.22 12.38
C LEU A 82 -24.67 -0.88 11.76
N ASN A 83 -25.95 -0.73 11.46
CA ASN A 83 -26.50 0.52 10.91
C ASN A 83 -26.32 1.67 11.89
N ARG A 84 -26.66 1.45 13.17
CA ARG A 84 -26.45 2.45 14.22
C ARG A 84 -24.99 2.85 14.36
N LEU A 85 -24.07 1.89 14.43
CA LEU A 85 -22.63 2.16 14.53
C LEU A 85 -22.12 2.91 13.29
N SER A 86 -22.65 2.61 12.11
CA SER A 86 -22.28 3.30 10.86
C SER A 86 -22.72 4.76 10.87
N GLU A 87 -23.93 5.05 11.37
CA GLU A 87 -24.43 6.41 11.55
C GLU A 87 -23.63 7.19 12.60
N GLU A 88 -23.36 6.57 13.75
CA GLU A 88 -22.54 7.17 14.82
C GLU A 88 -21.12 7.48 14.30
N LEU A 89 -20.49 6.57 13.55
CA LEU A 89 -19.20 6.81 12.90
C LEU A 89 -19.24 7.99 11.93
N LYS A 90 -20.29 8.09 11.12
CA LYS A 90 -20.47 9.21 10.19
C LYS A 90 -20.57 10.53 10.95
N GLN A 91 -21.38 10.58 12.01
CA GLN A 91 -21.52 11.77 12.85
C GLN A 91 -20.22 12.16 13.54
N LYS A 92 -19.46 11.19 14.08
CA LYS A 92 -18.17 11.46 14.72
C LYS A 92 -17.13 11.95 13.71
N ARG A 93 -17.09 11.40 12.50
CA ARG A 93 -16.23 11.90 11.41
C ARG A 93 -16.58 13.35 11.02
N GLU A 94 -17.86 13.66 10.90
CA GLU A 94 -18.31 15.02 10.57
C GLU A 94 -17.99 16.00 11.70
N SER A 95 -18.19 15.57 12.96
CA SER A 95 -17.84 16.37 14.14
C SER A 95 -16.33 16.63 14.21
N LEU A 96 -15.52 15.62 13.89
CA LEU A 96 -14.06 15.75 13.83
C LEU A 96 -13.63 16.70 12.71
N LYS A 97 -14.23 16.58 11.52
CA LYS A 97 -14.00 17.48 10.39
C LYS A 97 -14.35 18.92 10.77
N SER A 98 -15.52 19.12 11.37
CA SER A 98 -15.98 20.42 11.86
C SER A 98 -15.04 21.00 12.91
N PHE A 99 -14.46 20.18 13.80
CA PHE A 99 -13.51 20.64 14.81
C PHE A 99 -12.27 21.25 14.17
N PHE A 100 -11.71 20.59 13.15
CA PHE A 100 -10.56 21.10 12.42
C PHE A 100 -10.90 22.32 11.54
N GLU A 101 -12.05 22.33 10.88
CA GLU A 101 -12.49 23.46 10.04
C GLU A 101 -12.75 24.73 10.86
N ASN A 102 -13.19 24.58 12.11
CA ASN A 102 -13.42 25.71 13.02
C ASN A 102 -12.15 26.17 13.77
N ASP A 103 -11.04 25.44 13.65
CA ASP A 103 -9.78 25.87 14.24
C ASP A 103 -9.16 27.01 13.40
N THR A 104 -9.27 28.21 13.94
CA THR A 104 -8.72 29.42 13.33
C THR A 104 -7.20 29.37 13.18
N GLN A 105 -6.47 28.69 14.08
CA GLN A 105 -5.02 28.58 14.00
C GLN A 105 -4.59 27.67 12.85
N LEU A 106 -5.33 26.57 12.63
CA LEU A 106 -5.11 25.68 11.51
C LEU A 106 -5.41 26.39 10.18
N GLY A 107 -6.55 27.07 10.07
CA GLY A 107 -6.90 27.84 8.88
C GLY A 107 -5.88 28.93 8.53
N GLU A 108 -5.36 29.65 9.54
CA GLU A 108 -4.28 30.62 9.34
C GLU A 108 -2.96 29.96 8.87
N ALA A 109 -2.64 28.78 9.40
CA ALA A 109 -1.44 28.04 9.00
C ALA A 109 -1.57 27.51 7.56
N GLU A 110 -2.74 27.00 7.18
CA GLU A 110 -3.03 26.55 5.81
C GLU A 110 -2.99 27.71 4.82
N ALA A 111 -3.60 28.86 5.15
CA ALA A 111 -3.53 30.06 4.33
C ALA A 111 -2.10 30.55 4.12
N LYS A 112 -1.27 30.56 5.18
CA LYS A 112 0.17 30.89 5.08
C LYS A 112 0.92 29.89 4.21
N ALA A 113 0.64 28.60 4.35
CA ALA A 113 1.27 27.55 3.53
C ALA A 113 0.88 27.69 2.05
N GLU A 114 -0.37 28.03 1.76
CA GLU A 114 -0.82 28.27 0.39
C GLU A 114 -0.11 29.49 -0.22
N VAL A 115 -0.02 30.61 0.50
CA VAL A 115 0.71 31.80 0.06
C VAL A 115 2.17 31.48 -0.24
N VAL A 116 2.87 30.82 0.68
CA VAL A 116 4.27 30.41 0.48
C VAL A 116 4.40 29.46 -0.71
N SER A 117 3.48 28.52 -0.90
CA SER A 117 3.47 27.61 -2.04
C SER A 117 3.31 28.37 -3.37
N GLN A 118 2.42 29.36 -3.42
CA GLN A 118 2.24 30.22 -4.58
C GLN A 118 3.47 31.10 -4.84
N GLU A 119 4.10 31.64 -3.80
CA GLU A 119 5.35 32.42 -3.90
C GLU A 119 6.49 31.56 -4.43
N VAL A 120 6.68 30.34 -3.93
CA VAL A 120 7.69 29.40 -4.41
C VAL A 120 7.46 29.05 -5.88
N LYS A 121 6.22 28.79 -6.28
CA LYS A 121 5.87 28.53 -7.69
C LYS A 121 6.18 29.74 -8.56
N THR A 122 5.82 30.94 -8.11
CA THR A 122 6.07 32.19 -8.84
C THR A 122 7.57 32.44 -8.98
N ARG A 123 8.34 32.32 -7.89
CA ARG A 123 9.80 32.49 -7.91
C ARG A 123 10.48 31.45 -8.79
N ARG A 124 10.03 30.19 -8.75
CA ARG A 124 10.54 29.13 -9.63
C ARG A 124 10.25 29.45 -11.10
N SER A 125 9.07 29.95 -11.43
CA SER A 125 8.72 30.39 -12.78
C SER A 125 9.61 31.54 -13.25
N GLN A 126 9.80 32.56 -12.40
CA GLN A 126 10.70 33.68 -12.70
C GLN A 126 12.14 33.22 -12.95
N LEU A 127 12.68 32.38 -12.07
CA LEU A 127 14.02 31.81 -12.22
C LEU A 127 14.16 31.02 -13.54
N GLN A 128 13.12 30.30 -13.97
CA GLN A 128 13.14 29.59 -15.25
C GLN A 128 13.19 30.52 -16.47
N THR A 129 12.63 31.73 -16.33
CA THR A 129 12.69 32.77 -17.38
C THR A 129 13.95 33.62 -17.32
N GLU A 130 14.77 33.49 -16.27
CA GLU A 130 16.03 34.23 -16.18
C GLU A 130 16.94 33.86 -17.37
N PRO A 131 17.61 34.85 -18.00
CA PRO A 131 18.46 34.61 -19.17
C PRO A 131 19.56 33.58 -18.94
N GLN A 132 20.11 33.52 -17.73
CA GLN A 132 21.15 32.55 -17.35
C GLN A 132 20.61 31.10 -17.38
N VAL A 133 19.42 30.87 -16.84
CA VAL A 133 18.79 29.54 -16.81
C VAL A 133 18.35 29.12 -18.21
N THR A 134 17.84 30.06 -19.01
CA THR A 134 17.50 29.80 -20.41
C THR A 134 18.73 29.46 -21.23
N SER A 135 19.84 30.19 -21.06
CA SER A 135 21.11 29.90 -21.72
C SER A 135 21.64 28.51 -21.34
N LEU A 136 21.61 28.16 -20.04
CA LEU A 136 21.99 26.83 -19.58
C LEU A 136 21.11 25.73 -20.18
N ARG A 137 19.79 25.93 -20.30
CA ARG A 137 18.89 24.97 -20.95
C ARG A 137 19.23 24.74 -22.42
N VAL A 138 19.55 25.81 -23.14
CA VAL A 138 19.99 25.71 -24.54
C VAL A 138 21.30 24.93 -24.63
N GLN A 139 22.29 25.24 -23.79
CA GLN A 139 23.57 24.52 -23.74
C GLN A 139 23.37 23.03 -23.39
N ILE A 140 22.49 22.71 -22.45
CA ILE A 140 22.14 21.33 -22.11
C ILE A 140 21.48 20.63 -23.31
N GLY A 141 20.61 21.31 -24.05
CA GLY A 141 20.01 20.80 -25.28
C GLY A 141 21.07 20.47 -26.33
N GLU A 142 21.95 21.42 -26.60
CA GLU A 142 23.04 21.27 -27.56
C GLU A 142 24.00 20.12 -27.18
N LEU A 143 24.41 20.04 -25.90
CA LEU A 143 25.26 18.95 -25.42
C LEU A 143 24.58 17.57 -25.55
N ASN A 144 23.26 17.50 -25.35
CA ASN A 144 22.52 16.24 -25.54
C ASN A 144 22.44 15.84 -27.02
N ASP A 145 22.29 16.80 -27.92
CA ASP A 145 22.22 16.52 -29.35
C ASP A 145 23.60 16.13 -29.89
N GLN A 146 24.67 16.84 -29.48
CA GLN A 146 26.06 16.44 -29.75
C GLN A 146 26.35 15.03 -29.21
N LYS A 147 25.89 14.72 -27.98
CA LYS A 147 26.04 13.38 -27.41
C LYS A 147 25.36 12.31 -28.29
N LYS A 148 24.13 12.53 -28.74
CA LYS A 148 23.42 11.57 -29.61
C LYS A 148 24.13 11.37 -30.94
N GLU A 149 24.62 12.43 -31.56
CA GLU A 149 25.36 12.37 -32.82
C GLU A 149 26.65 11.55 -32.67
N ILE A 150 27.39 11.77 -31.58
CA ILE A 150 28.58 10.98 -31.24
C ILE A 150 28.20 9.53 -30.96
N GLU A 151 27.13 9.26 -30.21
CA GLU A 151 26.66 7.90 -29.92
C GLU A 151 26.23 7.15 -31.19
N GLU A 152 25.54 7.80 -32.12
CA GLU A 152 25.15 7.21 -33.41
C GLU A 152 26.37 6.91 -34.28
N THR A 153 27.30 7.87 -34.37
CA THR A 153 28.56 7.71 -35.10
C THR A 153 29.40 6.58 -34.49
N LEU A 154 29.50 6.52 -33.16
CA LEU A 154 30.20 5.46 -32.45
C LEU A 154 29.54 4.10 -32.66
N SER A 155 28.21 4.02 -32.60
CA SER A 155 27.46 2.79 -32.88
C SER A 155 27.76 2.27 -34.30
N ASN A 156 27.76 3.16 -35.30
CA ASN A 156 28.10 2.80 -36.67
C ASN A 156 29.54 2.27 -36.78
N HIS A 157 30.51 2.92 -36.12
CA HIS A 157 31.89 2.45 -36.09
C HIS A 157 32.05 1.11 -35.38
N LEU A 158 31.36 0.88 -34.26
CA LEU A 158 31.41 -0.37 -33.52
C LEU A 158 30.81 -1.54 -34.31
N ILE A 159 29.72 -1.29 -35.06
CA ILE A 159 29.16 -2.29 -35.98
C ILE A 159 30.18 -2.65 -37.07
N ASN A 160 30.78 -1.64 -37.71
CA ASN A 160 31.79 -1.87 -38.75
C ASN A 160 33.03 -2.61 -38.20
N TYR A 161 33.49 -2.24 -36.99
CA TYR A 161 34.59 -2.91 -36.31
C TYR A 161 34.29 -4.39 -36.07
N HIS A 162 33.10 -4.71 -35.56
CA HIS A 162 32.66 -6.08 -35.37
C HIS A 162 32.55 -6.85 -36.69
N GLN A 163 32.08 -6.22 -37.77
CA GLN A 163 32.01 -6.87 -39.09
C GLN A 163 33.39 -7.27 -39.63
N ILE A 164 34.43 -6.50 -39.33
CA ILE A 164 35.80 -6.75 -39.83
C ILE A 164 36.55 -7.72 -38.92
N THR A 165 36.43 -7.55 -37.60
CA THR A 165 37.26 -8.26 -36.61
C THR A 165 36.54 -9.43 -35.94
N ASN A 166 35.21 -9.49 -36.01
CA ASN A 166 34.35 -10.36 -35.21
C ASN A 166 34.60 -10.26 -33.69
N SER A 167 35.20 -9.17 -33.21
CA SER A 167 35.41 -8.89 -31.80
C SER A 167 34.32 -7.96 -31.26
N THR A 168 33.86 -8.23 -30.05
CA THR A 168 32.92 -7.38 -29.28
C THR A 168 33.63 -6.55 -28.21
N SER A 169 34.94 -6.46 -28.28
CA SER A 169 35.77 -5.67 -27.37
C SER A 169 36.85 -4.91 -28.13
N PHE A 170 37.20 -3.72 -27.63
CA PHE A 170 38.27 -2.89 -28.19
C PHE A 170 39.11 -2.27 -27.07
N ASP A 171 40.40 -2.07 -27.34
CA ASP A 171 41.32 -1.44 -26.40
C ASP A 171 41.31 0.07 -26.58
N THR A 172 41.29 0.79 -25.47
CA THR A 172 41.43 2.25 -25.43
C THR A 172 42.90 2.65 -25.36
N SER A 173 43.19 3.89 -25.76
CA SER A 173 44.55 4.46 -25.69
C SER A 173 45.12 4.47 -24.27
N ASP A 174 44.26 4.44 -23.26
CA ASP A 174 44.63 4.45 -21.84
C ASP A 174 44.96 3.04 -21.31
N GLY A 175 44.84 2.01 -22.15
CA GLY A 175 45.14 0.62 -21.81
C GLY A 175 43.94 -0.15 -21.22
N ASP A 176 42.76 0.46 -21.15
CA ASP A 176 41.54 -0.21 -20.72
C ASP A 176 40.87 -0.92 -21.89
N GLN A 177 40.39 -2.15 -21.67
CA GLN A 177 39.58 -2.88 -22.64
C GLN A 177 38.09 -2.63 -22.39
N TRP A 178 37.37 -2.20 -23.42
CA TRP A 178 35.94 -1.91 -23.35
C TRP A 178 35.15 -2.93 -24.16
N ASP A 179 34.13 -3.50 -23.53
CA ASP A 179 33.18 -4.41 -24.17
C ASP A 179 31.94 -3.66 -24.67
N PHE A 180 31.44 -4.04 -25.85
CA PHE A 180 30.21 -3.48 -26.41
C PHE A 180 29.26 -4.56 -26.91
N ASN A 181 27.96 -4.24 -26.97
CA ASN A 181 26.92 -5.18 -27.40
C ASN A 181 26.11 -4.59 -28.56
N ILE A 182 26.02 -5.31 -29.67
CA ILE A 182 25.20 -4.93 -30.82
C ILE A 182 23.81 -5.53 -30.66
N ARG A 183 22.79 -4.67 -30.49
CA ARG A 183 21.38 -5.09 -30.42
C ARG A 183 20.63 -4.67 -31.67
N ALA A 184 20.32 -5.62 -32.55
CA ALA A 184 19.35 -5.43 -33.62
C ALA A 184 17.93 -5.77 -33.13
N LYS A 185 16.94 -4.92 -33.41
CA LYS A 185 15.52 -5.20 -33.14
C LYS A 185 14.71 -5.12 -34.43
N ILE A 186 13.97 -6.18 -34.74
CA ILE A 186 13.02 -6.22 -35.86
C ILE A 186 11.69 -5.65 -35.37
N LYS A 187 11.13 -4.68 -36.11
CA LYS A 187 9.76 -4.18 -35.84
C LYS A 187 8.73 -5.09 -36.53
N ALA A 188 7.62 -5.35 -35.84
CA ALA A 188 6.53 -6.18 -36.37
C ALA A 188 5.96 -5.61 -37.68
N ARG A 189 5.60 -6.49 -38.62
CA ARG A 189 5.03 -6.13 -39.91
C ARG A 189 3.63 -5.53 -39.68
N LYS A 190 3.39 -4.29 -40.11
CA LYS A 190 2.03 -3.74 -40.20
C LYS A 190 1.28 -4.50 -41.31
N ASN A 191 0.41 -5.44 -40.93
CA ASN A 191 -0.58 -5.96 -41.86
C ASN A 191 -1.64 -4.86 -42.05
N LYS A 192 -1.78 -4.36 -43.28
CA LYS A 192 -2.98 -3.62 -43.68
C LYS A 192 -4.11 -4.65 -43.78
N ALA A 193 -5.09 -4.55 -42.89
CA ALA A 193 -6.40 -5.16 -43.10
C ALA A 193 -7.21 -4.14 -43.91
N ASP A 194 -7.53 -4.49 -45.15
CA ASP A 194 -8.69 -3.95 -45.88
C ASP A 194 -9.93 -4.74 -45.46
#